data_AF-A0A8J2HAD9-F1
#
_entry.id   AF-A0A8J2HAD9-F1
#
_cell.length_a   1.000
_cell.length_b   1.000
_cell.length_c   1.000
_cell.angle_alpha   90.00
_cell.angle_beta   90.00
_cell.angle_gamma   90.00
#
_symmetry.space_group_name_H-M   'P 1'
#
loop_
_entity.id
_entity.type
_entity.pdbx_description
1 polymer ?
#
loop_
_entity_poly.entity_id
_entity_poly.type
_entity_poly.pdbx_seq_one_letter_code
_entity_poly.pdbx_strand_id
1 'polypeptide(L)'
;MLEQSMARAFESHQRYDRQSSNTLETKISEDSKIYFPTHVKTQVEETCQKENGNCDWESMVRFALKEVYDDNIANYTAKGHTKGSNGNKRPQIDNQLYNAIFGWVREKVGPTQIITTKMFNRAINKFSYNKRTNDNMKPNCSNKSEEADLFSEENLQFFKKIVKIAEESFNMQQRELLPERQLHQLADVFTQPSKNNVKISPNYEVYLPQGIYLFISRHSETARGEYNWRTLVKTTLLEIYGNDLKKYSAKGTRGGCPPINVELYRALYDWASSQVEKIILEDEFVDYINDLTANKRKGKNK
;
A
#
# COMPACT_ATOMS: atom_id res chain seq x y z
N MET A 1 -26.78 29.95 -36.64
CA MET A 1 -25.82 30.65 -35.74
C MET A 1 -25.21 29.73 -34.67
N LEU A 2 -25.91 28.72 -34.13
CA LEU A 2 -25.32 27.79 -33.15
C LEU A 2 -24.23 26.87 -33.72
N GLU A 3 -24.41 26.35 -34.94
CA GLU A 3 -23.43 25.43 -35.57
C GLU A 3 -22.08 26.09 -35.89
N GLN A 4 -22.09 27.37 -36.26
CA GLN A 4 -20.85 28.13 -36.48
C GLN A 4 -20.10 28.43 -35.17
N SER A 5 -20.78 28.43 -34.01
CA SER A 5 -20.11 28.59 -32.72
C SER A 5 -19.43 27.30 -32.26
N MET A 6 -20.02 26.14 -32.57
CA MET A 6 -19.45 24.83 -32.24
C MET A 6 -18.23 24.51 -33.12
N ALA A 7 -18.27 24.86 -34.41
CA ALA A 7 -17.13 24.68 -35.31
C ALA A 7 -15.90 25.51 -34.87
N ARG A 8 -16.10 26.75 -34.40
CA ARG A 8 -15.01 27.61 -33.89
C ARG A 8 -14.43 27.13 -32.56
N ALA A 9 -15.26 26.55 -31.69
CA ALA A 9 -14.78 25.94 -30.44
C ALA A 9 -13.87 24.73 -30.73
N PHE A 10 -14.23 23.91 -31.72
CA PHE A 10 -13.47 22.70 -32.09
C PHE A 10 -12.11 23.03 -32.72
N GLU A 11 -12.03 24.05 -33.58
CA GLU A 11 -10.75 24.50 -34.16
C GLU A 11 -9.82 25.16 -33.13
N SER A 12 -10.38 25.81 -32.09
CA SER A 12 -9.58 26.36 -31.00
C SER A 12 -8.93 25.28 -30.13
N HIS A 13 -9.60 24.13 -29.95
CA HIS A 13 -9.07 22.98 -29.21
C HIS A 13 -7.93 22.28 -29.97
N GLN A 14 -8.06 22.09 -31.29
CA GLN A 14 -6.98 21.44 -32.06
C GLN A 14 -5.69 22.28 -32.14
N ARG A 15 -5.76 23.60 -31.99
CA ARG A 15 -4.56 24.45 -31.90
C ARG A 15 -3.90 24.40 -30.53
N TYR A 16 -4.66 24.13 -29.46
CA TYR A 16 -4.12 23.99 -28.11
C TYR A 16 -3.39 22.65 -27.93
N ASP A 17 -3.93 21.55 -28.46
CA ASP A 17 -3.29 20.22 -28.37
C ASP A 17 -1.97 20.13 -29.18
N ARG A 18 -1.87 20.85 -30.30
CA ARG A 18 -0.63 20.92 -31.09
C ARG A 18 0.45 21.80 -30.47
N GLN A 19 0.10 22.75 -29.60
CA GLN A 19 1.09 23.56 -28.86
C GLN A 19 1.45 22.92 -27.51
N SER A 20 0.52 22.19 -26.88
CA SER A 20 0.78 21.51 -25.59
C SER A 20 1.66 20.26 -25.71
N SER A 21 1.79 19.68 -26.91
CA SER A 21 2.59 18.47 -27.13
C SER A 21 4.10 18.74 -27.32
N ASN A 22 4.52 20.01 -27.43
CA ASN A 22 5.92 20.37 -27.73
C ASN A 22 6.61 21.20 -26.64
N THR A 23 6.10 21.24 -25.40
CA THR A 23 6.70 22.09 -24.34
C THR A 23 6.67 21.51 -22.93
N LEU A 24 6.58 20.19 -22.79
CA LEU A 24 6.65 19.49 -21.50
C LEU A 24 7.77 18.44 -21.41
N GLU A 25 8.84 18.62 -22.19
CA GLU A 25 10.17 18.13 -21.80
C GLU A 25 10.82 19.14 -20.85
N THR A 26 10.25 19.30 -19.67
CA THR A 26 10.86 20.05 -18.58
C THR A 26 11.95 19.18 -17.96
N LYS A 27 13.18 19.46 -18.37
CA LYS A 27 14.41 19.49 -17.57
C LYS A 27 14.23 18.98 -16.13
N ILE A 28 14.32 17.66 -15.94
CA ILE A 28 14.72 17.11 -14.66
C ILE A 28 16.19 17.49 -14.51
N SER A 29 16.49 18.32 -13.52
CA SER A 29 17.84 18.72 -13.13
C SER A 29 18.76 17.48 -13.07
N GLU A 30 19.78 17.44 -13.92
CA GLU A 30 20.77 16.37 -13.95
C GLU A 30 21.62 16.29 -12.68
N ASP A 31 21.55 17.32 -11.82
CA ASP A 31 22.38 17.45 -10.61
C ASP A 31 21.81 16.76 -9.36
N SER A 32 20.64 16.11 -9.45
CA SER A 32 20.09 15.29 -8.36
C SER A 32 19.93 13.83 -8.76
N LYS A 33 20.85 13.29 -9.58
CA LYS A 33 20.99 11.84 -9.72
C LYS A 33 21.44 11.28 -8.37
N ILE A 34 20.47 10.81 -7.59
CA ILE A 34 20.68 10.04 -6.37
C ILE A 34 21.58 8.85 -6.73
N TYR A 35 22.86 8.95 -6.38
CA TYR A 35 23.85 7.99 -6.84
C TYR A 35 23.85 6.78 -5.90
N PHE A 36 23.10 5.74 -6.25
CA PHE A 36 23.36 4.42 -5.70
C PHE A 36 24.72 3.95 -6.24
N PRO A 37 25.74 3.74 -5.39
CA PRO A 37 27.09 3.53 -5.89
C PRO A 37 27.17 2.34 -6.84
N THR A 38 27.74 2.55 -8.04
CA THR A 38 27.79 1.53 -9.09
C THR A 38 28.46 0.23 -8.61
N HIS A 39 29.50 0.34 -7.76
CA HIS A 39 30.16 -0.84 -7.20
C HIS A 39 29.22 -1.69 -6.33
N VAL A 40 28.32 -1.07 -5.56
CA VAL A 40 27.33 -1.81 -4.75
C VAL A 40 26.35 -2.53 -5.67
N LYS A 41 25.85 -1.88 -6.73
CA LYS A 41 24.97 -2.53 -7.71
C LYS A 41 25.63 -3.78 -8.30
N THR A 42 26.85 -3.64 -8.80
CA THR A 42 27.59 -4.73 -9.44
C THR A 42 27.80 -5.90 -8.48
N GLN A 43 28.24 -5.64 -7.25
CA GLN A 43 28.45 -6.71 -6.27
C GLN A 43 27.15 -7.41 -5.85
N VAL A 44 26.04 -6.67 -5.72
CA VAL A 44 24.76 -7.29 -5.43
C VAL A 44 24.31 -8.18 -6.59
N GLU A 45 24.46 -7.71 -7.84
CA GLU A 45 24.14 -8.49 -9.03
C GLU A 45 25.00 -9.76 -9.14
N GLU A 46 26.31 -9.67 -8.89
CA GLU A 46 27.20 -10.84 -8.85
C GLU A 46 26.81 -11.82 -7.74
N THR A 47 26.42 -11.32 -6.56
CA THR A 47 25.97 -12.16 -5.45
C THR A 47 24.65 -12.86 -5.78
N CYS A 48 23.70 -12.13 -6.36
CA CYS A 48 22.44 -12.66 -6.88
C CYS A 48 22.67 -13.77 -7.92
N GLN A 49 23.65 -13.61 -8.81
CA GLN A 49 24.00 -14.64 -9.81
C GLN A 49 24.61 -15.88 -9.17
N LYS A 50 25.45 -15.72 -8.14
CA LYS A 50 26.05 -16.84 -7.38
C LYS A 50 25.03 -17.67 -6.62
N GLU A 51 23.93 -17.08 -6.15
CA GLU A 51 22.83 -17.79 -5.48
C GLU A 51 21.83 -18.44 -6.47
N ASN A 52 22.34 -19.10 -7.52
CA ASN A 52 21.55 -19.80 -8.55
C ASN A 52 20.52 -18.92 -9.30
N GLY A 53 20.75 -17.60 -9.38
CA GLY A 53 19.89 -16.67 -10.13
C GLY A 53 18.50 -16.41 -9.53
N ASN A 54 18.19 -16.99 -8.36
CA ASN A 54 16.92 -16.73 -7.67
C ASN A 54 17.06 -15.57 -6.70
N CYS A 55 17.35 -14.38 -7.23
CA CYS A 55 17.46 -13.17 -6.42
C CYS A 55 16.12 -12.45 -6.41
N ASP A 56 15.31 -12.76 -5.39
CA ASP A 56 14.13 -11.95 -5.13
C ASP A 56 14.51 -10.52 -4.72
N TRP A 57 13.56 -9.61 -4.83
CA TRP A 57 13.79 -8.20 -4.54
C TRP A 57 14.15 -7.96 -3.06
N GLU A 58 13.69 -8.82 -2.13
CA GLU A 58 14.05 -8.75 -0.71
C GLU A 58 15.54 -9.05 -0.51
N SER A 59 16.08 -10.01 -1.26
CA SER A 59 17.49 -10.40 -1.25
C SER A 59 18.37 -9.30 -1.81
N MET A 60 17.94 -8.64 -2.89
CA MET A 60 18.63 -7.46 -3.43
C MET A 60 18.75 -6.34 -2.39
N VAL A 61 17.66 -6.03 -1.68
CA VAL A 61 17.66 -5.04 -0.58
C VAL A 61 18.61 -5.46 0.53
N ARG A 62 18.57 -6.73 0.92
CA ARG A 62 19.45 -7.29 1.95
C ARG A 62 20.92 -7.14 1.60
N PHE A 63 21.31 -7.50 0.38
CA PHE A 63 22.70 -7.41 -0.07
C PHE A 63 23.16 -5.97 -0.20
N ALA A 64 22.33 -5.08 -0.76
CA ALA A 64 22.64 -3.66 -0.84
C ALA A 64 22.90 -3.04 0.54
N LEU A 65 22.06 -3.37 1.52
CA LEU A 65 22.22 -2.87 2.88
C LEU A 65 23.40 -3.50 3.61
N LYS A 66 23.67 -4.78 3.36
CA LYS A 66 24.86 -5.45 3.91
C LYS A 66 26.13 -4.80 3.37
N GLU A 67 26.18 -4.45 2.10
CA GLU A 67 27.39 -3.83 1.53
C GLU A 67 27.63 -2.42 2.09
N VAL A 68 26.57 -1.63 2.29
CA VAL A 68 26.72 -0.23 2.73
C VAL A 68 26.88 -0.09 4.24
N TYR A 69 26.13 -0.87 5.02
CA TYR A 69 26.12 -0.75 6.49
C TYR A 69 26.81 -1.91 7.20
N ASP A 70 27.08 -3.01 6.51
CA ASP A 70 27.58 -4.26 7.10
C ASP A 70 26.74 -4.66 8.33
N ASP A 71 27.38 -5.02 9.44
CA ASP A 71 26.72 -5.36 10.69
C ASP A 71 26.06 -4.14 11.38
N ASN A 72 26.47 -2.91 11.04
CA ASN A 72 25.87 -1.70 11.61
C ASN A 72 24.41 -1.50 11.21
N ILE A 73 23.91 -2.22 10.21
CA ILE A 73 22.49 -2.18 9.83
C ILE A 73 21.56 -2.52 11.01
N ALA A 74 22.05 -3.29 11.99
CA ALA A 74 21.35 -3.60 13.24
C ALA A 74 21.00 -2.36 14.10
N ASN A 75 21.59 -1.20 13.78
CA ASN A 75 21.35 0.07 14.47
C ASN A 75 20.35 0.97 13.73
N TYR A 76 20.04 0.72 12.45
CA TYR A 76 19.17 1.59 11.62
C TYR A 76 17.79 1.00 11.32
N THR A 77 16.79 1.85 11.13
CA THR A 77 15.44 1.43 10.73
C THR A 77 15.01 2.14 9.46
N ALA A 78 14.00 1.62 8.77
CA ALA A 78 13.56 2.21 7.51
C ALA A 78 12.99 3.65 7.66
N LYS A 79 12.36 3.96 8.81
CA LYS A 79 11.69 5.25 9.07
C LYS A 79 12.21 6.03 10.29
N GLY A 80 13.17 5.49 11.03
CA GLY A 80 13.56 6.03 12.34
C GLY A 80 12.45 5.84 13.37
N HIS A 81 12.59 4.89 14.29
CA HIS A 81 11.60 4.70 15.35
C HIS A 81 11.92 5.52 16.60
N THR A 82 10.90 6.16 17.16
CA THR A 82 10.98 7.08 18.30
C THR A 82 11.13 6.43 19.67
N LYS A 83 11.13 5.09 19.79
CA LYS A 83 11.55 4.33 20.99
C LYS A 83 11.46 2.84 20.68
N GLY A 84 12.57 2.11 20.76
CA GLY A 84 12.54 0.65 20.86
C GLY A 84 12.15 0.20 22.27
N SER A 85 11.96 -1.10 22.48
CA SER A 85 11.63 -1.72 23.79
C SER A 85 12.62 -1.37 24.91
N ASN A 86 13.85 -1.00 24.55
CA ASN A 86 14.91 -0.59 25.49
C ASN A 86 15.08 0.94 25.57
N GLY A 87 14.12 1.73 25.08
CA GLY A 87 14.17 3.20 25.12
C GLY A 87 15.09 3.87 24.10
N ASN A 88 16.06 3.14 23.52
CA ASN A 88 16.97 3.69 22.52
C ASN A 88 16.26 3.95 21.18
N LYS A 89 16.35 5.21 20.72
CA LYS A 89 15.89 5.63 19.40
C LYS A 89 16.86 5.14 18.35
N ARG A 90 16.34 4.58 17.27
CA ARG A 90 17.15 4.10 16.16
C ARG A 90 17.04 5.09 15.01
N PRO A 91 18.17 5.57 14.45
CA PRO A 91 18.12 6.46 13.32
C PRO A 91 17.46 5.79 12.10
N GLN A 92 16.97 6.64 11.21
CA GLN A 92 16.54 6.20 9.90
C GLN A 92 17.78 5.88 9.05
N ILE A 93 17.66 4.92 8.13
CA ILE A 93 18.60 4.80 7.01
C ILE A 93 18.64 6.12 6.25
N ASP A 94 19.80 6.44 5.68
CA ASP A 94 19.97 7.66 4.89
C ASP A 94 18.88 7.73 3.78
N ASN A 95 18.20 8.88 3.69
CA ASN A 95 17.06 9.04 2.78
C ASN A 95 17.48 8.95 1.31
N GLN A 96 18.68 9.41 0.97
CA GLN A 96 19.17 9.32 -0.41
C GLN A 96 19.40 7.85 -0.75
N LEU A 97 20.12 7.12 0.09
CA LEU A 97 20.36 5.69 -0.06
C LEU A 97 19.05 4.88 -0.11
N TYR A 98 18.09 5.18 0.77
CA TYR A 98 16.77 4.55 0.77
C TYR A 98 16.09 4.68 -0.59
N ASN A 99 16.02 5.90 -1.13
CA ASN A 99 15.39 6.17 -2.42
C ASN A 99 16.18 5.52 -3.57
N ALA A 100 17.51 5.49 -3.48
CA ALA A 100 18.39 4.89 -4.47
C ALA A 100 18.17 3.37 -4.57
N ILE A 101 18.15 2.66 -3.43
CA ILE A 101 17.89 1.22 -3.38
C ILE A 101 16.46 0.93 -3.83
N PHE A 102 15.48 1.71 -3.38
CA PHE A 102 14.07 1.49 -3.75
C PHE A 102 13.84 1.67 -5.26
N GLY A 103 14.40 2.72 -5.86
CA GLY A 103 14.32 2.98 -7.29
C GLY A 103 14.98 1.86 -8.10
N TRP A 104 16.20 1.47 -7.73
CA TRP A 104 16.95 0.41 -8.41
C TRP A 104 16.25 -0.95 -8.33
N VAL A 105 15.71 -1.32 -7.17
CA VAL A 105 14.98 -2.58 -7.00
C VAL A 105 13.72 -2.60 -7.86
N ARG A 106 12.96 -1.50 -7.94
CA ARG A 106 11.78 -1.40 -8.82
C ARG A 106 12.16 -1.51 -10.30
N GLU A 107 13.27 -0.89 -10.70
CA GLU A 107 13.78 -0.98 -12.06
C GLU A 107 14.10 -2.42 -12.46
N LYS A 108 14.78 -3.17 -11.58
CA LYS A 108 15.22 -4.55 -11.87
C LYS A 108 14.11 -5.58 -11.89
N VAL A 109 13.12 -5.41 -11.01
CA VAL A 109 12.02 -6.35 -10.89
C VAL A 109 10.97 -6.13 -11.99
N GLY A 110 10.94 -4.93 -12.57
CA GLY A 110 10.02 -4.58 -13.64
C GLY A 110 8.59 -4.28 -13.16
N PRO A 111 7.69 -3.93 -14.09
CA PRO A 111 6.35 -3.45 -13.77
C PRO A 111 5.39 -4.52 -13.24
N THR A 112 5.73 -5.81 -13.39
CA THR A 112 4.85 -6.94 -13.04
C THR A 112 4.77 -7.20 -11.54
N GLN A 113 5.79 -6.82 -10.77
CA GLN A 113 5.79 -6.98 -9.32
C GLN A 113 5.66 -5.62 -8.63
N ILE A 114 4.53 -5.42 -7.94
CA ILE A 114 4.27 -4.17 -7.20
C ILE A 114 5.00 -4.22 -5.86
N ILE A 115 6.08 -3.45 -5.73
CA ILE A 115 6.80 -3.28 -4.48
C ILE A 115 6.32 -2.01 -3.79
N THR A 116 5.48 -2.17 -2.77
CA THR A 116 4.99 -1.03 -1.98
C THR A 116 6.05 -0.53 -1.00
N THR A 117 5.98 0.75 -0.63
CA THR A 117 6.83 1.33 0.43
C THR A 117 6.71 0.56 1.74
N LYS A 118 5.52 0.00 2.06
CA LYS A 118 5.29 -0.80 3.29
C LYS A 118 6.07 -2.12 3.24
N MET A 119 6.05 -2.82 2.11
CA MET A 119 6.81 -4.05 1.89
C MET A 119 8.31 -3.79 1.98
N PHE A 120 8.78 -2.75 1.30
CA PHE A 120 10.20 -2.36 1.33
C PHE A 120 10.68 -2.02 2.75
N ASN A 121 9.92 -1.20 3.49
CA ASN A 121 10.22 -0.90 4.90
C ASN A 121 10.26 -2.16 5.77
N ARG A 122 9.34 -3.11 5.51
CA ARG A 122 9.31 -4.39 6.24
C ARG A 122 10.56 -5.21 5.97
N ALA A 123 11.02 -5.28 4.72
CA ALA A 123 12.25 -6.00 4.36
C ALA A 123 13.49 -5.41 5.06
N ILE A 124 13.64 -4.08 5.04
CA ILE A 124 14.70 -3.36 5.76
C ILE A 124 14.67 -3.70 7.27
N ASN A 125 13.51 -3.52 7.89
CA ASN A 125 13.37 -3.71 9.34
C ASN A 125 13.58 -5.18 9.75
N LYS A 126 13.13 -6.14 8.92
CA LYS A 126 13.35 -7.59 9.12
C LYS A 126 14.84 -7.92 9.06
N PHE A 127 15.56 -7.45 8.05
CA PHE A 127 17.00 -7.68 7.93
C PHE A 127 17.77 -7.09 9.12
N SER A 128 17.45 -5.86 9.45
CA SER A 128 18.05 -5.15 10.57
C SER A 128 17.79 -5.83 11.93
N TYR A 129 16.57 -6.35 12.14
CA TYR A 129 16.23 -7.11 13.33
C TYR A 129 17.01 -8.43 13.41
N ASN A 130 17.06 -9.20 12.31
CA ASN A 130 17.75 -10.48 12.26
C ASN A 130 19.26 -10.36 12.53
N LYS A 131 19.90 -9.29 12.05
CA LYS A 131 21.31 -9.00 12.38
C LYS A 131 21.50 -8.81 13.88
N ARG A 132 20.64 -8.00 14.51
CA ARG A 132 20.68 -7.76 15.95
C ARG A 132 20.48 -9.03 16.78
N THR A 133 19.58 -9.94 16.38
CA THR A 133 19.37 -11.20 17.11
C THR A 133 20.56 -12.13 16.99
N ASN A 134 21.24 -12.15 15.84
CA ASN A 134 22.42 -12.97 15.64
C ASN A 134 23.64 -12.45 16.43
N ASP A 135 23.81 -11.13 16.56
CA ASP A 135 24.90 -10.55 17.36
C ASP A 135 24.68 -10.74 18.86
N ASN A 136 23.43 -10.69 19.33
CA ASN A 136 23.08 -11.00 20.72
C ASN A 136 23.11 -12.51 21.03
N MET A 137 23.11 -13.35 19.99
CA MET A 137 23.37 -14.78 20.07
C MET A 137 24.79 -15.11 19.60
N LYS A 138 25.79 -14.27 19.90
CA LYS A 138 27.19 -14.70 19.76
C LYS A 138 27.36 -16.00 20.56
N PRO A 139 27.62 -17.14 19.90
CA PRO A 139 27.85 -18.38 20.60
C PRO A 139 29.19 -18.21 21.30
N ASN A 140 29.16 -18.29 22.63
CA ASN A 140 30.36 -18.52 23.40
C ASN A 140 30.73 -20.00 23.17
N CYS A 141 31.30 -20.32 22.01
CA CYS A 141 31.75 -21.67 21.70
C CYS A 141 33.24 -21.62 21.37
N SER A 142 34.02 -21.83 22.41
CA SER A 142 35.10 -22.82 22.37
C SER A 142 34.67 -24.03 21.53
N ASN A 143 35.53 -24.42 20.60
CA ASN A 143 35.45 -25.63 19.80
C ASN A 143 34.78 -26.80 20.54
N LYS A 144 33.66 -27.30 20.01
CA LYS A 144 33.29 -28.72 20.04
C LYS A 144 32.13 -28.95 19.07
N SER A 145 32.31 -29.90 18.16
CA SER A 145 31.26 -30.47 17.35
C SER A 145 30.28 -31.20 18.26
N GLU A 146 29.04 -30.75 18.33
CA GLU A 146 27.93 -31.54 18.85
C GLU A 146 26.77 -31.36 17.89
N GLU A 147 26.38 -32.46 17.25
CA GLU A 147 25.08 -32.59 16.60
C GLU A 147 24.01 -32.20 17.63
N ALA A 148 23.37 -31.05 17.42
CA ALA A 148 22.34 -30.57 18.31
C ALA A 148 21.18 -31.57 18.31
N ASP A 149 20.97 -32.21 19.46
CA ASP A 149 19.89 -33.15 19.69
C ASP A 149 18.56 -32.43 19.49
N LEU A 150 17.93 -32.70 18.34
CA LEU A 150 16.69 -32.08 17.88
C LEU A 150 15.53 -32.29 18.86
N PHE A 151 15.68 -33.23 19.80
CA PHE A 151 14.69 -33.65 20.78
C PHE A 151 14.96 -33.14 22.20
N SER A 152 15.86 -32.17 22.38
CA SER A 152 16.03 -31.52 23.68
C SER A 152 14.71 -30.91 24.18
N GLU A 153 14.50 -30.93 25.50
CA GLU A 153 13.30 -30.38 26.16
C GLU A 153 13.08 -28.90 25.74
N GLU A 154 14.16 -28.15 25.56
CA GLU A 154 14.13 -26.76 25.12
C GLU A 154 13.64 -26.60 23.67
N ASN A 155 14.09 -27.46 22.76
CA ASN A 155 13.60 -27.49 21.38
C ASN A 155 12.12 -27.87 21.34
N LEU A 156 11.71 -28.84 22.16
CA LEU A 156 10.30 -29.24 22.28
C LEU A 156 9.41 -28.08 22.75
N GLN A 157 9.85 -27.30 23.74
CA GLN A 157 9.14 -26.11 24.22
C GLN A 157 9.07 -25.01 23.16
N PHE A 158 10.15 -24.82 22.38
CA PHE A 158 10.17 -23.90 21.26
C PHE A 158 9.16 -24.29 20.17
N PHE A 159 9.12 -25.57 19.77
CA PHE A 159 8.15 -26.06 18.80
C PHE A 159 6.70 -25.92 19.29
N LYS A 160 6.42 -26.25 20.56
CA LYS A 160 5.10 -26.02 21.17
C LYS A 160 4.68 -24.55 21.10
N LYS A 161 5.62 -23.62 21.29
CA LYS A 161 5.36 -22.18 21.18
C LYS A 161 5.06 -21.75 19.75
N ILE A 162 5.78 -22.28 18.76
CA ILE A 162 5.50 -22.02 17.33
C ILE A 162 4.13 -22.56 16.94
N VAL A 163 3.80 -23.80 17.33
CA VAL A 163 2.49 -24.40 17.05
C VAL A 163 1.38 -23.56 17.66
N LYS A 164 1.53 -23.12 18.92
CA LYS A 164 0.55 -22.23 19.56
C LYS A 164 0.36 -20.90 18.81
N ILE A 165 1.45 -20.29 18.34
CA ILE A 165 1.38 -19.04 17.54
C ILE A 165 0.68 -19.31 16.20
N ALA A 166 0.97 -20.44 15.55
CA ALA A 166 0.31 -20.84 14.30
C ALA A 166 -1.18 -21.10 14.50
N GLU A 167 -1.58 -21.78 15.59
CA GLU A 167 -2.98 -21.99 15.98
C GLU A 167 -3.68 -20.67 16.30
N GLU A 168 -3.04 -19.75 17.04
CA GLU A 168 -3.59 -18.42 17.31
C GLU A 168 -3.75 -17.59 16.04
N SER A 169 -2.80 -17.69 15.11
CA SER A 169 -2.86 -17.01 13.80
C SER A 169 -3.95 -17.59 12.91
N PHE A 170 -4.08 -18.92 12.88
CA PHE A 170 -5.14 -19.63 12.17
C PHE A 170 -6.51 -19.31 12.76
N ASN A 171 -6.63 -19.26 14.09
CA ASN A 171 -7.86 -18.86 14.77
C ASN A 171 -8.18 -17.36 14.57
N MET A 172 -7.19 -16.49 14.40
CA MET A 172 -7.41 -15.09 13.98
C MET A 172 -7.93 -15.01 12.55
N GLN A 173 -7.38 -15.80 11.63
CA GLN A 173 -7.88 -15.89 10.24
C GLN A 173 -9.28 -16.52 10.19
N GLN A 174 -9.57 -17.52 11.01
CA GLN A 174 -10.93 -18.06 11.17
C GLN A 174 -11.88 -17.07 11.88
N ARG A 175 -11.39 -16.15 12.72
CA ARG A 175 -12.19 -15.05 13.25
C ARG A 175 -12.48 -13.96 12.20
N GLU A 176 -11.72 -13.88 11.11
CA GLU A 176 -12.12 -13.11 9.92
C GLU A 176 -13.22 -13.83 9.11
N LEU A 177 -13.44 -15.12 9.37
CA LEU A 177 -14.58 -15.94 8.91
C LEU A 177 -15.70 -16.02 9.98
N LEU A 178 -15.90 -14.95 10.78
CA LEU A 178 -17.00 -14.90 11.74
C LEU A 178 -18.37 -14.99 11.02
N PRO A 179 -19.34 -15.70 11.62
CA PRO A 179 -20.64 -16.00 11.04
C PRO A 179 -21.42 -14.71 10.85
N GLU A 180 -21.95 -14.52 9.63
CA GLU A 180 -23.16 -13.77 9.31
C GLU A 180 -23.45 -12.57 10.21
N ARG A 181 -22.46 -11.71 10.45
CA ARG A 181 -22.67 -10.40 11.07
C ARG A 181 -23.42 -9.57 10.06
N GLN A 182 -24.75 -9.72 10.02
CA GLN A 182 -25.72 -8.98 9.20
C GLN A 182 -25.01 -8.11 8.16
N LEU A 183 -24.50 -8.76 7.10
CA LEU A 183 -23.88 -8.06 5.99
C LEU A 183 -24.94 -7.11 5.51
N HIS A 184 -24.71 -5.81 5.71
CA HIS A 184 -25.68 -4.83 5.28
C HIS A 184 -25.79 -4.96 3.77
N GLN A 185 -26.91 -5.51 3.32
CA GLN A 185 -27.22 -5.65 1.91
C GLN A 185 -27.47 -4.25 1.38
N LEU A 186 -26.75 -3.91 0.32
CA LEU A 186 -27.04 -2.72 -0.45
C LEU A 186 -28.39 -2.90 -1.12
N ALA A 187 -29.10 -1.80 -1.35
CA ALA A 187 -30.32 -1.83 -2.15
C ALA A 187 -30.04 -2.45 -3.54
N ASP A 188 -31.00 -3.20 -4.07
CA ASP A 188 -30.87 -3.94 -5.34
C ASP A 188 -30.41 -3.06 -6.51
N VAL A 189 -30.77 -1.78 -6.50
CA VAL A 189 -30.34 -0.80 -7.50
C VAL A 189 -28.82 -0.66 -7.61
N PHE A 190 -28.07 -0.97 -6.55
CA PHE A 190 -26.61 -0.90 -6.48
C PHE A 190 -25.92 -2.25 -6.64
N THR A 191 -26.67 -3.36 -6.72
CA THR A 191 -26.11 -4.72 -6.82
C THR A 191 -26.55 -5.47 -8.08
N GLN A 192 -27.55 -4.94 -8.80
CA GLN A 192 -28.05 -5.55 -10.02
C GLN A 192 -27.66 -4.77 -11.29
N PRO A 193 -27.24 -5.47 -12.35
CA PRO A 193 -27.03 -4.85 -13.65
C PRO A 193 -28.36 -4.32 -14.20
N SER A 194 -28.34 -3.12 -14.73
CA SER A 194 -29.46 -2.54 -15.46
C SER A 194 -28.96 -1.69 -16.62
N LYS A 195 -29.81 -1.40 -17.61
CA LYS A 195 -29.44 -0.64 -18.82
C LYS A 195 -28.81 0.73 -18.51
N ASN A 196 -29.15 1.31 -17.36
CA ASN A 196 -28.69 2.64 -16.96
C ASN A 196 -27.76 2.59 -15.73
N ASN A 197 -27.24 1.42 -15.38
CA ASN A 197 -26.33 1.23 -14.25
C ASN A 197 -24.92 0.93 -14.76
N VAL A 198 -23.93 1.54 -14.11
CA VAL A 198 -22.51 1.40 -14.44
C VAL A 198 -21.80 0.75 -13.28
N LYS A 199 -21.00 -0.28 -13.56
CA LYS A 199 -20.09 -0.86 -12.55
C LYS A 199 -19.06 0.16 -12.13
N ILE A 200 -18.89 0.37 -10.82
CA ILE A 200 -17.86 1.28 -10.31
C ILE A 200 -16.46 0.67 -10.35
N SER A 201 -16.36 -0.66 -10.35
CA SER A 201 -15.11 -1.41 -10.53
C SER A 201 -15.38 -2.65 -11.37
N PRO A 202 -14.46 -3.07 -12.27
CA PRO A 202 -14.64 -4.25 -13.11
C PRO A 202 -14.74 -5.56 -12.30
N ASN A 203 -14.16 -5.59 -11.10
CA ASN A 203 -14.01 -6.81 -10.29
C ASN A 203 -15.16 -7.06 -9.30
N TYR A 204 -16.10 -6.12 -9.16
CA TYR A 204 -17.15 -6.19 -8.14
C TYR A 204 -18.51 -5.82 -8.72
N GLU A 205 -19.55 -6.49 -8.25
CA GLU A 205 -20.94 -6.29 -8.69
C GLU A 205 -21.60 -5.10 -7.98
N VAL A 206 -20.92 -3.95 -8.00
CA VAL A 206 -21.41 -2.70 -7.40
C VAL A 206 -21.63 -1.68 -8.49
N TYR A 207 -22.86 -1.18 -8.54
CA TYR A 207 -23.36 -0.35 -9.61
C TYR A 207 -23.79 1.03 -9.11
N LEU A 208 -23.68 2.03 -9.96
CA LEU A 208 -24.32 3.34 -9.79
C LEU A 208 -25.17 3.67 -11.01
N PRO A 209 -26.28 4.41 -10.85
CA PRO A 209 -26.96 5.00 -11.99
C PRO A 209 -26.00 5.85 -12.83
N GLN A 210 -26.05 5.74 -14.15
CA GLN A 210 -25.13 6.39 -15.10
C GLN A 210 -24.96 7.88 -14.83
N GLY A 211 -26.06 8.60 -14.57
CA GLY A 211 -26.02 10.04 -14.27
C GLY A 211 -25.25 10.35 -13.00
N ILE A 212 -25.43 9.54 -11.95
CA ILE A 212 -24.71 9.65 -10.69
C ILE A 212 -23.23 9.31 -10.88
N TYR A 213 -22.92 8.22 -11.58
CA TYR A 213 -21.54 7.84 -11.89
C TYR A 213 -20.79 8.97 -12.60
N LEU A 214 -21.39 9.56 -13.64
CA LEU A 214 -20.79 10.68 -14.38
C LEU A 214 -20.64 11.93 -13.51
N PHE A 215 -21.65 12.24 -12.69
CA PHE A 215 -21.59 13.35 -11.76
C PHE A 215 -20.44 13.20 -10.77
N ILE A 216 -20.33 12.05 -10.09
CA ILE A 216 -19.25 11.77 -9.14
C ILE A 216 -17.90 11.82 -9.84
N SER A 217 -17.81 11.24 -11.04
CA SER A 217 -16.56 11.20 -11.80
C SER A 217 -16.05 12.61 -12.09
N ARG A 218 -16.92 13.46 -12.61
CA ARG A 218 -16.59 14.85 -12.93
C ARG A 218 -16.37 15.72 -11.68
N HIS A 219 -17.12 15.48 -10.62
CA HIS A 219 -17.00 16.26 -9.38
C HIS A 219 -15.74 15.92 -8.58
N SER A 220 -15.17 14.75 -8.83
CA SER A 220 -13.92 14.31 -8.22
C SER A 220 -12.69 14.81 -8.99
N GLU A 221 -12.87 15.30 -10.22
CA GLU A 221 -11.82 15.91 -11.01
C GLU A 221 -11.56 17.35 -10.55
N THR A 222 -10.30 17.71 -10.36
CA THR A 222 -9.88 19.08 -10.03
C THR A 222 -9.79 19.93 -11.29
N ALA A 223 -9.68 21.26 -11.13
CA ALA A 223 -9.48 22.18 -12.26
C ALA A 223 -8.21 21.90 -13.09
N ARG A 224 -7.28 21.08 -12.58
CA ARG A 224 -6.05 20.66 -13.26
C ARG A 224 -6.17 19.29 -13.94
N GLY A 225 -7.35 18.67 -13.92
CA GLY A 225 -7.55 17.29 -14.40
C GLY A 225 -7.06 16.21 -13.42
N GLU A 226 -6.50 16.59 -12.27
CA GLU A 226 -6.09 15.62 -11.24
C GLU A 226 -7.32 15.10 -10.50
N TYR A 227 -7.30 13.82 -10.13
CA TYR A 227 -8.43 13.18 -9.48
C TYR A 227 -8.32 13.18 -7.95
N ASN A 228 -9.34 13.69 -7.28
CA ASN A 228 -9.46 13.65 -5.83
C ASN A 228 -10.26 12.42 -5.39
N TRP A 229 -9.54 11.32 -5.14
CA TRP A 229 -10.15 10.06 -4.70
C TRP A 229 -10.98 10.19 -3.41
N ARG A 230 -10.64 11.14 -2.52
CA ARG A 230 -11.41 11.37 -1.28
C ARG A 230 -12.80 11.91 -1.61
N THR A 231 -12.90 12.85 -2.55
CA THR A 231 -14.18 13.37 -3.04
C THR A 231 -15.02 12.26 -3.68
N LEU A 232 -14.41 11.38 -4.49
CA LEU A 232 -15.09 10.22 -5.08
C LEU A 232 -15.70 9.32 -4.02
N VAL A 233 -14.88 8.90 -3.04
CA VAL A 233 -15.29 7.97 -1.99
C VAL A 233 -16.38 8.59 -1.13
N LYS A 234 -16.21 9.86 -0.73
CA LYS A 234 -17.21 10.59 0.06
C LYS A 234 -18.53 10.70 -0.69
N THR A 235 -18.51 11.12 -1.94
CA THR A 235 -19.76 11.36 -2.70
C THR A 235 -20.48 10.04 -2.95
N THR A 236 -19.75 8.97 -3.29
CA THR A 236 -20.34 7.64 -3.50
C THR A 236 -20.96 7.07 -2.21
N LEU A 237 -20.24 7.15 -1.08
CA LEU A 237 -20.77 6.66 0.19
C LEU A 237 -21.99 7.45 0.66
N LEU A 238 -22.05 8.75 0.38
CA LEU A 238 -23.22 9.57 0.70
C LEU A 238 -24.40 9.29 -0.23
N GLU A 239 -24.17 8.95 -1.48
CA GLU A 239 -25.23 8.53 -2.38
C GLU A 239 -25.85 7.21 -1.92
N ILE A 240 -25.02 6.22 -1.60
CA ILE A 240 -25.47 4.87 -1.28
C ILE A 240 -26.08 4.79 0.13
N TYR A 241 -25.41 5.36 1.13
CA TYR A 241 -25.84 5.26 2.53
C TYR A 241 -26.59 6.49 3.04
N GLY A 242 -26.50 7.64 2.36
CA GLY A 242 -27.12 8.88 2.81
C GLY A 242 -26.78 9.22 4.27
N ASN A 243 -27.83 9.45 5.06
CA ASN A 243 -27.73 9.76 6.48
C ASN A 243 -27.38 8.56 7.36
N ASP A 244 -27.52 7.34 6.85
CA ASP A 244 -27.21 6.12 7.60
C ASP A 244 -25.72 5.83 7.67
N LEU A 245 -24.91 6.51 6.86
CA LEU A 245 -23.44 6.37 6.87
C LEU A 245 -22.84 6.52 8.28
N LYS A 246 -23.45 7.35 9.15
CA LYS A 246 -23.02 7.55 10.55
C LYS A 246 -23.03 6.28 11.42
N LYS A 247 -23.79 5.26 11.02
CA LYS A 247 -23.97 3.99 11.74
C LYS A 247 -22.87 2.98 11.42
N TYR A 248 -22.08 3.22 10.38
CA TYR A 248 -21.07 2.27 9.89
C TYR A 248 -19.64 2.70 10.25
N SER A 249 -18.70 1.81 9.99
CA SER A 249 -17.26 2.05 9.99
C SER A 249 -16.62 1.33 8.81
N ALA A 250 -15.34 1.59 8.50
CA ALA A 250 -14.69 0.97 7.34
C ALA A 250 -14.66 -0.57 7.42
N LYS A 251 -14.23 -1.11 8.56
CA LYS A 251 -13.99 -2.56 8.78
C LYS A 251 -14.73 -3.15 9.98
N GLY A 252 -15.62 -2.40 10.62
CA GLY A 252 -16.37 -2.90 11.78
C GLY A 252 -15.59 -2.91 13.10
N THR A 253 -14.38 -2.39 13.12
CA THR A 253 -13.45 -2.45 14.28
C THR A 253 -13.61 -1.28 15.25
N ARG A 254 -14.32 -0.21 14.87
CA ARG A 254 -14.38 1.05 15.63
C ARG A 254 -15.73 1.26 16.30
N GLY A 255 -15.77 1.15 17.63
CA GLY A 255 -16.91 1.57 18.45
C GLY A 255 -18.19 0.76 18.26
N GLY A 256 -18.07 -0.55 18.02
CA GLY A 256 -19.21 -1.46 17.86
C GLY A 256 -20.07 -1.20 16.61
N CYS A 257 -19.62 -0.33 15.70
CA CYS A 257 -20.33 -0.03 14.47
C CYS A 257 -20.09 -1.15 13.44
N PRO A 258 -21.11 -1.60 12.69
CA PRO A 258 -20.91 -2.56 11.60
C PRO A 258 -19.95 -2.03 10.53
N PRO A 259 -19.26 -2.91 9.78
CA PRO A 259 -18.52 -2.51 8.59
C PRO A 259 -19.48 -1.99 7.50
N ILE A 260 -18.99 -1.14 6.61
CA ILE A 260 -19.66 -0.92 5.33
C ILE A 260 -19.66 -2.23 4.52
N ASN A 261 -20.52 -2.32 3.51
CA ASN A 261 -20.61 -3.49 2.66
C ASN A 261 -19.23 -3.80 2.05
N VAL A 262 -18.81 -5.07 2.14
CA VAL A 262 -17.45 -5.51 1.79
C VAL A 262 -17.19 -5.36 0.30
N GLU A 263 -18.17 -5.69 -0.55
CA GLU A 263 -18.03 -5.53 -2.00
C GLU A 263 -17.92 -4.05 -2.37
N LEU A 264 -18.75 -3.19 -1.77
CA LEU A 264 -18.64 -1.74 -1.95
C LEU A 264 -17.31 -1.18 -1.46
N TYR A 265 -16.81 -1.61 -0.31
CA TYR A 265 -15.50 -1.19 0.20
C TYR A 265 -14.40 -1.50 -0.83
N ARG A 266 -14.36 -2.74 -1.34
CA ARG A 266 -13.35 -3.17 -2.30
C ARG A 266 -13.51 -2.48 -3.64
N ALA A 267 -14.74 -2.35 -4.13
CA ALA A 267 -15.06 -1.66 -5.36
C ALA A 267 -14.64 -0.18 -5.33
N LEU A 268 -14.89 0.51 -4.21
CA LEU A 268 -14.45 1.88 -3.99
C LEU A 268 -12.93 2.00 -3.92
N TYR A 269 -12.25 1.06 -3.28
CA TYR A 269 -10.79 1.08 -3.18
C TYR A 269 -10.14 0.89 -4.55
N ASP A 270 -10.61 -0.08 -5.34
CA ASP A 270 -10.16 -0.32 -6.71
C ASP A 270 -10.44 0.90 -7.60
N TRP A 271 -11.67 1.43 -7.54
CA TRP A 271 -12.05 2.60 -8.33
C TRP A 271 -11.17 3.80 -7.98
N ALA A 272 -11.06 4.15 -6.71
CA ALA A 272 -10.21 5.23 -6.22
C ALA A 272 -8.75 5.06 -6.69
N SER A 273 -8.20 3.86 -6.55
CA SER A 273 -6.81 3.57 -6.91
C SER A 273 -6.57 3.65 -8.42
N SER A 274 -7.57 3.31 -9.24
CA SER A 274 -7.48 3.42 -10.71
C SER A 274 -7.42 4.86 -11.23
N GLN A 275 -7.94 5.82 -10.45
CA GLN A 275 -8.08 7.22 -10.90
C GLN A 275 -6.89 8.09 -10.52
N VAL A 276 -5.98 7.60 -9.67
CA VAL A 276 -4.85 8.39 -9.15
C VAL A 276 -3.53 7.71 -9.49
N GLU A 277 -2.53 8.51 -9.86
CA GLU A 277 -1.18 8.00 -10.12
C GLU A 277 -0.49 7.52 -8.82
N LYS A 278 -0.82 8.17 -7.70
CA LYS A 278 -0.24 7.85 -6.39
C LYS A 278 -0.95 6.67 -5.75
N ILE A 279 -0.15 5.68 -5.31
CA ILE A 279 -0.65 4.54 -4.52
C ILE A 279 -1.36 5.04 -3.26
N ILE A 280 -2.64 4.69 -3.14
CA ILE A 280 -3.42 4.85 -1.91
C ILE A 280 -3.04 3.71 -0.97
N LEU A 281 -2.64 4.03 0.26
CA LEU A 281 -2.39 2.99 1.26
C LEU A 281 -3.73 2.55 1.87
N GLU A 282 -3.92 1.24 2.06
CA GLU A 282 -5.14 0.71 2.65
C GLU A 282 -5.43 1.32 4.04
N ASP A 283 -4.39 1.50 4.86
CA ASP A 283 -4.52 2.14 6.18
C ASP A 283 -5.05 3.58 6.07
N GLU A 284 -4.57 4.34 5.06
CA GLU A 284 -5.05 5.71 4.79
C GLU A 284 -6.51 5.71 4.32
N PHE A 285 -6.89 4.75 3.50
CA PHE A 285 -8.25 4.61 3.00
C PHE A 285 -9.24 4.25 4.13
N VAL A 286 -8.85 3.32 4.99
CA VAL A 286 -9.61 2.93 6.20
C VAL A 286 -9.80 4.13 7.13
N ASP A 287 -8.72 4.86 7.41
CA ASP A 287 -8.78 6.05 8.26
C ASP A 287 -9.70 7.11 7.68
N TYR A 288 -9.64 7.34 6.37
CA TYR A 288 -10.51 8.29 5.68
C TYR A 288 -12.00 7.94 5.81
N ILE A 289 -12.39 6.69 5.56
CA ILE A 289 -13.79 6.24 5.70
C ILE A 289 -14.25 6.35 7.16
N ASN A 290 -13.39 5.97 8.10
CA ASN A 290 -13.71 6.07 9.52
C ASN A 290 -13.89 7.53 9.97
N ASP A 291 -13.11 8.46 9.44
CA ASP A 291 -13.26 9.88 9.74
C ASP A 291 -14.53 10.45 9.10
N LEU A 292 -14.88 10.03 7.89
CA LEU A 292 -16.12 10.43 7.22
C LEU A 292 -17.36 9.99 8.02
N THR A 293 -17.41 8.72 8.42
CA THR A 293 -18.50 8.16 9.23
C THR A 293 -18.59 8.82 10.61
N ALA A 294 -17.45 9.09 11.25
CA ALA A 294 -17.39 9.81 12.53
C ALA A 294 -17.85 11.27 12.41
N ASN A 295 -17.48 11.97 11.33
CA ASN A 295 -17.92 13.33 11.05
C ASN A 295 -19.44 13.39 10.84
N LYS A 296 -20.00 12.45 10.08
CA LYS A 296 -21.46 12.33 9.91
C LYS A 296 -22.18 12.04 11.22
N ARG A 297 -21.62 11.21 12.09
CA ARG A 297 -22.17 10.97 13.44
C ARG A 297 -22.20 12.21 14.31
N LYS A 298 -21.17 13.06 14.20
CA LYS A 298 -21.05 14.33 14.95
C LYS A 298 -21.83 15.49 14.31
N GLY A 299 -22.52 15.28 13.19
CA GLY A 299 -23.19 16.35 12.44
C GLY A 299 -22.23 17.38 11.83
N LYS A 300 -20.93 17.06 11.72
CA LYS A 300 -19.94 17.95 11.13
C LYS A 300 -19.83 17.68 9.63
N ASN A 301 -20.38 18.56 8.79
CA ASN A 301 -20.09 18.56 7.36
C ASN A 301 -18.74 19.27 7.15
N LYS A 302 -17.63 18.52 7.20
CA LYS A 302 -16.32 18.97 6.70
C LYS A 302 -16.04 18.34 5.34
#